data_AF-A0A382EVH5-F1
#
_entry.id   AF-A0A382EVH5-F1
#
_cell.length_a   1.000
_cell.length_b   1.000
_cell.length_c   1.000
_cell.angle_alpha   90.00
_cell.angle_beta   90.00
_cell.angle_gamma   90.00
#
_symmetry.space_group_name_H-M   'P 1'
#
loop_
_entity.id
_entity.type
_entity.pdbx_description
1 polymer ?
#
loop_
_entity_poly.entity_id
_entity_poly.type
_entity_poly.pdbx_seq_one_letter_code
_entity_poly.pdbx_strand_id
1 'polypeptide(L)'
;MAHYRESIRDYETLNLGDFEFQSGITIPDAKLAYKTYGKLNSEASNAIVLVHGVNGTHESTASVLIEGEERAISPERHFIIAPNMFGNGVSSSPS
;
A
#
# COMPACT_ATOMS: atom_id res chain seq x y z
N MET A 1 16.39 14.42 12.77
CA MET A 1 15.79 14.43 11.43
C MET A 1 14.63 13.46 11.49
N ALA A 2 13.40 13.88 11.20
CA ALA A 2 12.27 12.93 11.10
C ALA A 2 12.52 12.00 9.90
N HIS A 3 12.22 10.70 10.03
CA HIS A 3 12.30 9.80 8.88
C HIS A 3 11.20 10.15 7.87
N TYR A 4 11.46 10.13 6.55
CA TYR A 4 10.48 10.56 5.54
C TYR A 4 9.14 9.80 5.63
N ARG A 5 9.15 8.58 6.17
CA ARG A 5 7.94 7.78 6.35
C ARG A 5 6.96 8.42 7.34
N GLU A 6 7.45 9.24 8.27
CA GLU A 6 6.62 10.00 9.20
C GLU A 6 5.84 11.13 8.51
N SER A 7 6.27 11.57 7.32
CA SER A 7 5.55 12.58 6.52
C SER A 7 4.54 11.98 5.56
N ILE A 8 4.52 10.66 5.38
CA ILE A 8 3.53 9.98 4.53
C ILE A 8 2.17 10.07 5.21
N ARG A 9 1.19 10.63 4.50
CA ARG A 9 -0.18 10.83 5.00
C ARG A 9 -1.27 10.48 3.99
N ASP A 10 -0.93 10.37 2.70
CA ASP A 10 -1.92 10.12 1.64
C ASP A 10 -2.16 8.62 1.42
N TYR A 11 -2.81 7.98 2.39
CA TYR A 11 -3.23 6.59 2.31
C TYR A 11 -4.49 6.35 3.15
N GLU A 12 -5.11 5.21 2.91
CA GLU A 12 -6.19 4.68 3.72
C GLU A 12 -5.67 3.56 4.62
N THR A 13 -6.40 3.28 5.71
CA THR A 13 -6.08 2.18 6.61
C THR A 13 -7.20 1.16 6.61
N LEU A 14 -6.84 -0.09 6.35
CA LEU A 14 -7.70 -1.23 6.65
C LEU A 14 -7.41 -1.69 8.09
N ASN A 15 -8.39 -1.54 8.97
CA ASN A 15 -8.31 -2.07 10.33
C ASN A 15 -8.57 -3.58 10.29
N LEU A 16 -7.58 -4.37 10.69
CA LEU A 16 -7.67 -5.83 10.75
C LEU A 16 -8.07 -6.32 12.15
N GLY A 17 -7.98 -5.47 13.16
CA GLY A 17 -8.19 -5.86 14.55
C GLY A 17 -7.09 -6.81 15.02
N ASP A 18 -7.45 -7.81 15.83
CA ASP A 18 -6.50 -8.83 16.27
C ASP A 18 -6.21 -9.78 15.11
N PHE A 19 -4.99 -9.69 14.57
CA PHE A 19 -4.60 -10.42 13.36
C PHE A 19 -3.54 -11.48 13.69
N GLU A 20 -3.89 -12.75 13.49
CA GLU A 20 -2.98 -13.89 13.62
C GLU A 20 -2.18 -14.09 12.33
N PHE A 21 -0.85 -14.01 12.44
CA PHE A 21 0.05 -14.25 11.33
C PHE A 21 0.33 -15.75 11.15
N GLN A 22 0.87 -16.12 9.99
CA GLN A 22 1.26 -17.51 9.70
C GLN A 22 2.24 -18.14 10.71
N SER A 23 2.95 -17.31 11.49
CA SER A 23 3.80 -17.75 12.60
C SER A 23 3.02 -18.22 13.84
N GLY A 24 1.71 -18.05 13.88
CA GLY A 24 0.85 -18.27 15.06
C GLY A 24 0.88 -17.11 16.07
N ILE A 25 1.56 -16.00 15.77
CA ILE A 25 1.58 -14.80 16.61
C ILE A 25 0.43 -13.89 16.22
N THR A 26 -0.34 -13.42 17.20
CA THR A 26 -1.39 -12.42 17.02
C THR A 26 -0.87 -11.03 17.38
N ILE A 27 -1.04 -10.07 16.46
CA ILE A 27 -0.83 -8.65 16.76
C ILE A 27 -2.20 -8.01 17.01
N PRO A 28 -2.42 -7.38 18.18
CA PRO A 28 -3.67 -6.67 18.45
C PRO A 28 -3.76 -5.36 17.67
N ASP A 29 -4.97 -4.94 17.31
CA ASP A 29 -5.26 -3.70 16.56
C ASP A 29 -4.32 -3.49 15.33
N ALA A 30 -4.10 -4.55 14.57
CA ALA A 30 -3.29 -4.52 13.38
C ALA A 30 -3.96 -3.68 12.28
N LYS A 31 -3.15 -2.88 11.59
CA LYS A 31 -3.55 -1.92 10.57
C LYS A 31 -2.71 -2.11 9.32
N LEU A 32 -3.38 -2.28 8.18
CA LEU A 32 -2.74 -2.31 6.88
C LEU A 32 -2.98 -0.97 6.18
N ALA A 33 -1.93 -0.19 5.99
CA ALA A 33 -1.99 1.05 5.23
C ALA A 33 -1.91 0.74 3.73
N TYR A 34 -2.78 1.32 2.92
CA TYR A 34 -2.79 1.13 1.48
C TYR A 34 -3.23 2.40 0.76
N LYS A 35 -2.83 2.56 -0.49
CA LYS A 35 -3.34 3.62 -1.37
C LYS A 35 -3.94 3.00 -2.61
N THR A 36 -5.06 3.54 -3.07
CA THR A 36 -5.64 3.18 -4.36
C THR A 36 -5.45 4.28 -5.39
N TYR A 37 -5.24 3.90 -6.64
CA TYR A 37 -5.20 4.81 -7.79
C TYR A 37 -6.17 4.32 -8.86
N GLY A 38 -6.84 5.26 -9.54
CA GLY A 38 -7.83 4.93 -10.56
C GLY A 38 -9.15 4.45 -9.97
N LYS A 39 -9.96 3.76 -10.78
CA LYS A 39 -11.29 3.29 -10.40
C LYS A 39 -11.51 1.84 -10.81
N LEU A 40 -12.06 1.04 -9.89
CA LEU A 40 -12.47 -0.33 -10.17
C LEU A 40 -13.65 -0.30 -11.13
N ASN A 41 -13.56 -1.08 -12.22
CA ASN A 41 -14.67 -1.22 -13.15
C ASN A 41 -15.78 -2.13 -12.54
N SER A 42 -16.96 -2.14 -13.14
CA SER A 42 -18.11 -2.90 -12.64
C SER A 42 -17.88 -4.41 -12.56
N GLU A 43 -16.97 -4.94 -13.38
CA GLU A 43 -16.64 -6.36 -13.44
C GLU A 43 -15.47 -6.75 -12.51
N ALA A 44 -14.87 -5.76 -11.82
CA ALA A 44 -13.64 -5.90 -11.05
C ALA A 44 -12.47 -6.54 -11.82
N SER A 45 -12.45 -6.40 -13.15
CA SER A 45 -11.48 -7.06 -14.05
C SER A 45 -10.21 -6.23 -14.31
N ASN A 46 -10.15 -4.99 -13.83
CA ASN A 46 -9.02 -4.07 -14.05
C ASN A 46 -8.15 -3.83 -12.80
N ALA A 47 -8.23 -4.70 -11.79
CA ALA A 47 -7.47 -4.57 -10.55
C ALA A 47 -6.02 -5.04 -10.69
N ILE A 48 -5.07 -4.23 -10.19
CA ILE A 48 -3.64 -4.58 -10.10
C ILE A 48 -3.15 -4.32 -8.68
N VAL A 49 -2.42 -5.27 -8.10
CA VAL A 49 -1.71 -5.07 -6.83
C VAL A 49 -0.29 -4.60 -7.13
N LEU A 50 0.06 -3.41 -6.65
CA LEU A 50 1.38 -2.80 -6.80
C LEU A 50 2.19 -3.03 -5.52
N VAL A 51 3.17 -3.93 -5.60
CA VAL A 51 4.07 -4.25 -4.48
C VAL A 51 5.34 -3.40 -4.56
N HIS A 52 5.78 -2.89 -3.41
CA HIS A 52 7.01 -2.12 -3.29
C HIS A 52 8.20 -3.00 -2.89
N GLY A 53 9.41 -2.54 -3.19
CA GLY A 53 10.64 -3.22 -2.77
C GLY A 53 10.91 -3.14 -1.26
N VAL A 54 11.97 -3.82 -0.82
CA VAL A 54 12.50 -3.71 0.54
C VAL A 54 12.79 -2.23 0.84
N ASN A 55 12.39 -1.76 2.02
CA ASN A 55 12.43 -0.35 2.44
C ASN A 55 11.53 0.62 1.65
N GLY A 56 10.73 0.13 0.71
CA GLY A 56 9.77 0.94 -0.03
C GLY A 56 8.49 1.25 0.75
N THR A 57 7.71 2.12 0.15
CA THR A 57 6.33 2.49 0.47
C THR A 57 5.52 2.58 -0.82
N HIS A 58 4.20 2.70 -0.70
CA HIS A 58 3.32 2.98 -1.83
C HIS A 58 3.76 4.22 -2.65
N GLU A 59 4.15 5.33 -2.01
CA GLU A 59 4.64 6.53 -2.71
C GLU A 59 5.88 6.25 -3.56
N SER A 60 6.88 5.59 -2.97
CA SER A 60 8.16 5.32 -3.64
C SER A 60 8.02 4.42 -4.88
N THR A 61 7.04 3.52 -4.88
CA THR A 61 6.81 2.60 -5.99
C THR A 61 5.85 3.21 -7.02
N ALA A 62 4.89 4.02 -6.57
CA ALA A 62 4.03 4.76 -7.47
C ALA A 62 4.83 5.73 -8.34
N SER A 63 5.78 6.46 -7.75
CA SER A 63 6.63 7.42 -8.47
C SER A 63 7.48 6.81 -9.58
N VAL A 64 7.86 5.53 -9.43
CA VAL A 64 8.67 4.82 -10.42
C VAL A 64 7.81 4.13 -11.47
N LEU A 65 6.72 3.48 -11.07
CA LEU A 65 6.00 2.54 -11.92
C LEU A 65 4.76 3.10 -12.59
N ILE A 66 4.08 4.08 -11.98
CA ILE A 66 2.76 4.54 -12.46
C ILE A 66 2.67 6.06 -12.64
N GLU A 67 3.57 6.85 -12.05
CA GLU A 67 3.65 8.29 -12.31
C GLU A 67 4.35 8.58 -13.65
N GLY A 68 3.78 9.53 -14.40
CA GLY A 68 4.25 9.93 -15.74
C GLY A 68 3.31 9.49 -16.86
N GLU A 69 3.57 9.99 -18.05
CA GLU A 69 2.76 9.72 -19.24
C GLU A 69 3.08 8.34 -19.84
N GLU A 70 2.11 7.77 -20.56
CA GLU A 70 2.26 6.53 -21.36
C GLU A 70 2.78 5.30 -20.60
N ARG A 71 2.64 5.26 -19.27
CA ARG A 71 3.00 4.08 -18.46
C ARG A 71 2.16 2.87 -18.85
N ALA A 72 2.76 1.68 -18.85
CA ALA A 72 2.05 0.42 -19.09
C ALA A 72 0.93 0.21 -18.07
N ILE A 73 1.27 0.38 -16.78
CA ILE A 73 0.33 0.43 -15.66
C ILE A 73 -0.02 1.90 -15.43
N SER A 74 -1.28 2.26 -15.65
CA SER A 74 -1.80 3.62 -15.48
C SER A 74 -3.13 3.63 -14.71
N PRO A 75 -3.34 4.57 -13.78
CA PRO A 75 -4.61 4.80 -13.09
C PRO A 75 -5.79 5.14 -14.00
N GLU A 76 -5.54 5.57 -15.24
CA GLU A 76 -6.59 5.83 -16.22
C GLU A 76 -7.24 4.55 -16.75
N ARG A 77 -6.48 3.44 -16.75
CA ARG A 77 -6.92 2.14 -17.29
C ARG A 77 -7.17 1.09 -16.20
N HIS A 78 -6.47 1.19 -15.07
CA HIS A 78 -6.46 0.17 -14.03
C HIS A 78 -6.89 0.75 -12.69
N PHE A 79 -7.45 -0.11 -11.85
CA PHE A 79 -7.58 0.13 -10.43
C PHE A 79 -6.39 -0.47 -9.71
N ILE A 80 -5.51 0.38 -9.21
CA ILE A 80 -4.23 -0.04 -8.64
C ILE A 80 -4.33 0.04 -7.12
N ILE A 81 -4.02 -1.05 -6.43
CA ILE A 81 -3.98 -1.13 -4.97
C ILE A 81 -2.51 -1.28 -4.57
N ALA A 82 -1.98 -0.32 -3.81
CA ALA A 82 -0.62 -0.32 -3.30
C ALA A 82 -0.60 -0.50 -1.77
N PRO A 83 -0.62 -1.74 -1.27
CA PRO A 83 -0.50 -1.99 0.16
C PRO A 83 0.93 -1.75 0.65
N ASN A 84 1.05 -1.18 1.85
CA ASN A 84 2.33 -1.06 2.55
C ASN A 84 2.56 -2.31 3.39
N MET A 85 3.80 -2.81 3.38
CA MET A 85 4.18 -3.98 4.19
C MET A 85 4.08 -3.70 5.69
N PHE A 86 3.69 -4.71 6.47
CA PHE A 86 3.89 -4.67 7.93
C PHE A 86 5.38 -4.45 8.27
N GLY A 87 5.64 -3.70 9.33
CA GLY A 87 7.00 -3.38 9.76
C GLY A 87 7.72 -2.33 8.92
N ASN A 88 7.11 -1.78 7.87
CA ASN A 88 7.77 -0.79 7.02
C ASN A 88 7.72 0.65 7.56
N GLY A 89 6.99 0.90 8.66
CA GLY A 89 6.79 2.21 9.27
C GLY A 89 5.53 2.96 8.82
N VAL A 90 4.72 2.39 7.92
CA VAL A 90 3.43 2.97 7.48
C VAL A 90 2.25 2.10 7.91
N SER A 91 2.29 0.81 7.60
CA SER A 91 1.40 -0.18 8.24
C SER A 91 1.85 -0.44 9.68
N SER A 92 1.10 -1.24 10.46
CA SER A 92 1.53 -1.65 11.80
C SER A 92 2.98 -2.12 11.81
N SER A 93 3.78 -1.47 12.66
CA SER A 93 5.24 -1.60 12.70
C SER A 93 5.73 -1.49 14.14
N PRO A 94 6.89 -2.07 14.47
CA PRO A 94 7.53 -1.86 15.76
C PRO A 94 7.78 -0.37 16.03
N SER A 95 7.64 0.03 17.29
CA SER A 95 7.95 1.38 17.80
C SER A 95 9.41 1.54 18.18
#